data_AF-A0A355E6J3-F1
#
_entry.id   AF-A0A355E6J3-F1
#
_cell.length_a   1.000
_cell.length_b   1.000
_cell.length_c   1.000
_cell.angle_alpha   90.00
_cell.angle_beta   90.00
_cell.angle_gamma   90.00
#
_symmetry.space_group_name_H-M   'P 1'
#
loop_
_entity.id
_entity.type
_entity.pdbx_description
1 polymer ?
#
loop_
_entity_poly.entity_id
_entity_poly.type
_entity_poly.pdbx_seq_one_letter_code
_entity_poly.pdbx_strand_id
1 'polypeptide(L)'
;CETVCPAKCIRITAEESPDLAVEKRARSFDIDIGMCVFCGHCVEVCPVDAIRMDVDQVELAAYSREGLIWDMESLMGEPPPDRRRS
;
A
#
# COMPACT_ATOMS: atom_id res chain seq x y z
N CYS A 1 8.44 2.83 -5.33
CA CYS A 1 8.02 1.93 -4.22
C CYS A 1 8.07 0.45 -4.62
N GLU A 2 7.26 -0.01 -5.59
CA GLU A 2 7.22 -1.41 -6.03
C GLU A 2 8.59 -1.98 -6.45
N THR A 3 9.31 -1.27 -7.31
CA THR A 3 10.61 -1.75 -7.84
C THR A 3 11.67 -1.90 -6.75
N VAL A 4 11.71 -0.98 -5.78
CA VAL A 4 12.72 -0.95 -4.70
C VAL A 4 12.41 -1.92 -3.56
N CYS A 5 11.16 -2.37 -3.44
CA CYS A 5 10.74 -3.24 -2.35
C CYS A 5 11.56 -4.56 -2.37
N PRO A 6 12.34 -4.86 -1.31
CA PRO A 6 13.15 -6.08 -1.27
C PRO A 6 12.27 -7.34 -1.10
N ALA A 7 11.15 -7.22 -0.40
CA ALA A 7 10.20 -8.31 -0.18
C ALA A 7 9.20 -8.51 -1.34
N LYS A 8 9.22 -7.63 -2.35
CA LYS A 8 8.27 -7.64 -3.48
C LYS A 8 6.80 -7.71 -3.04
N CYS A 9 6.47 -7.01 -1.96
CA CYS A 9 5.13 -7.01 -1.36
C CYS A 9 4.21 -5.88 -1.84
N ILE A 10 4.71 -4.96 -2.67
CA ILE A 10 3.94 -3.82 -3.19
C ILE A 10 3.63 -4.06 -4.66
N ARG A 11 2.38 -3.83 -5.08
CA ARG A 11 1.96 -3.86 -6.49
C ARG A 11 1.20 -2.59 -6.86
N ILE A 12 1.58 -1.97 -7.97
CA ILE A 12 0.99 -0.71 -8.44
C ILE A 12 0.50 -0.88 -9.87
N THR A 13 -0.77 -0.57 -10.11
CA THR A 13 -1.32 -0.48 -11.47
C THR A 13 -1.49 0.99 -11.82
N ALA A 14 -0.86 1.46 -12.90
CA ALA A 14 -1.01 2.83 -13.38
C ALA A 14 -2.09 2.95 -14.47
N GLU A 15 -2.76 4.10 -14.52
CA GLU A 15 -3.68 4.49 -15.59
C GLU A 15 -3.50 5.97 -15.98
N GLU A 16 -4.06 6.37 -17.13
CA GLU A 16 -4.11 7.77 -17.54
C GLU A 16 -5.00 8.58 -16.58
N SER A 17 -4.57 9.80 -16.26
CA SER A 17 -5.38 10.70 -15.44
C SER A 17 -6.45 11.39 -16.29
N PRO A 18 -7.67 11.63 -15.75
CA PRO A 18 -8.63 12.54 -16.39
C PRO A 18 -8.22 14.02 -16.26
N ASP A 19 -7.31 14.35 -15.33
CA ASP A 19 -6.76 15.68 -15.19
C ASP A 19 -5.61 15.88 -16.18
N LEU A 20 -5.76 16.83 -17.10
CA LEU A 20 -4.77 17.16 -18.13
C LEU A 20 -3.43 17.65 -17.56
N ALA A 21 -3.39 18.10 -16.30
CA ALA A 21 -2.16 18.49 -15.62
C ALA A 21 -1.33 17.30 -15.11
N VAL A 22 -1.92 16.09 -15.08
CA VAL A 22 -1.30 14.88 -14.52
C VAL A 22 -1.25 13.81 -15.59
N GLU A 23 -0.06 13.34 -15.97
CA GLU A 23 0.03 12.33 -17.04
C GLU A 23 -0.53 10.96 -16.62
N LYS A 24 -0.24 10.52 -15.39
CA LYS A 24 -0.62 9.19 -14.88
C LYS A 24 -1.00 9.25 -13.42
N ARG A 25 -1.94 8.40 -13.02
CA ARG A 25 -2.29 8.14 -11.63
C ARG A 25 -2.21 6.65 -11.31
N ALA A 26 -2.10 6.34 -10.02
CA ALA A 26 -2.27 4.96 -9.56
C ALA A 26 -3.76 4.59 -9.65
N ARG A 27 -4.08 3.55 -10.41
CA ARG A 27 -5.40 2.91 -10.43
C ARG A 27 -5.60 1.99 -9.23
N SER A 28 -4.55 1.25 -8.87
CA SER A 28 -4.51 0.41 -7.68
C SER A 28 -3.14 0.48 -7.02
N PHE A 29 -3.13 0.33 -5.71
CA PHE A 29 -1.94 0.30 -4.89
C PHE A 29 -2.18 -0.71 -3.78
N ASP A 30 -1.53 -1.87 -3.89
CA ASP A 30 -1.75 -2.99 -2.98
C ASP A 30 -0.44 -3.32 -2.24
N ILE A 31 -0.51 -3.55 -0.93
CA ILE A 31 0.63 -3.96 -0.09
C ILE A 31 0.26 -5.22 0.70
N ASP A 32 1.04 -6.30 0.56
CA ASP A 32 0.97 -7.44 1.46
C ASP A 32 1.81 -7.15 2.72
N ILE A 33 1.12 -6.72 3.79
CA ILE A 33 1.72 -6.41 5.09
C ILE A 33 2.29 -7.66 5.75
N GLY A 34 1.73 -8.84 5.46
CA GLY A 34 2.24 -10.13 5.95
C GLY A 34 3.58 -10.53 5.35
N MET A 35 3.98 -9.93 4.22
CA MET A 35 5.31 -10.11 3.62
C MET A 35 6.24 -8.91 3.82
N CYS A 36 5.69 -7.74 4.20
CA CYS A 36 6.47 -6.54 4.41
C CYS A 36 7.47 -6.72 5.56
N VAL A 37 8.73 -6.35 5.32
CA VAL A 37 9.80 -6.40 6.34
C VAL A 37 10.06 -5.03 6.99
N PHE A 38 9.18 -4.06 6.74
CA PHE A 38 9.23 -2.71 7.33
C PHE A 38 10.57 -1.98 7.17
N CYS A 39 11.26 -2.19 6.04
CA CYS A 39 12.60 -1.64 5.79
C CYS A 39 12.66 -0.14 5.46
N GLY A 40 11.56 0.51 5.12
CA GLY A 40 11.51 1.95 4.82
C GLY A 40 11.90 2.38 3.40
N HIS A 41 12.48 1.51 2.57
CA HIS A 41 12.93 1.91 1.21
C HIS A 41 11.83 2.48 0.31
N CYS A 42 10.58 2.04 0.48
CA CYS A 42 9.46 2.59 -0.28
C CYS A 42 9.20 4.06 0.03
N VAL A 43 9.40 4.48 1.28
CA VAL A 43 9.27 5.87 1.74
C VAL A 43 10.44 6.70 1.21
N GLU A 44 11.67 6.21 1.40
CA GLU A 44 12.89 6.93 0.99
C GLU A 44 12.95 7.23 -0.50
N VAL A 45 12.46 6.32 -1.34
CA VAL A 45 12.51 6.49 -2.81
C VAL A 45 11.35 7.32 -3.35
N CYS A 46 10.32 7.63 -2.56
CA CYS A 46 9.12 8.28 -3.07
C CYS A 46 9.40 9.76 -3.40
N PRO A 47 9.36 10.18 -4.68
CA PRO A 47 9.75 11.53 -5.06
C PRO A 47 8.74 12.60 -4.66
N VAL A 48 7.53 12.19 -4.30
CA VAL A 48 6.39 13.07 -4.01
C VAL A 48 5.76 12.79 -2.64
N ASP A 49 6.43 11.99 -1.80
CA ASP A 49 5.99 11.66 -0.44
C ASP A 49 4.55 11.11 -0.36
N ALA A 50 4.17 10.26 -1.32
CA ALA A 50 2.85 9.65 -1.43
C ALA A 50 2.64 8.43 -0.50
N ILE A 51 3.73 7.86 0.04
CA ILE A 51 3.68 6.71 0.96
C ILE A 51 4.49 7.03 2.20
N ARG A 52 3.94 6.73 3.37
CA ARG A 52 4.57 6.91 4.67
C ARG A 52 4.45 5.64 5.50
N MET A 53 5.23 5.60 6.57
CA MET A 53 5.23 4.52 7.53
C MET A 53 5.18 5.15 8.92
N ASP A 54 4.01 5.11 9.53
CA ASP A 54 3.77 5.68 10.84
C ASP A 54 4.20 4.70 11.93
N VAL A 55 5.02 5.17 12.87
CA VAL A 55 5.54 4.34 13.97
C VAL A 55 4.48 4.07 15.05
N ASP A 56 3.37 4.81 15.01
CA ASP A 56 2.30 4.75 16.01
C ASP A 56 1.28 3.64 15.67
N GLN A 57 1.25 3.19 14.41
CA GLN A 57 0.30 2.18 13.90
C GLN A 57 0.90 0.77 13.99
N VAL A 58 0.86 0.19 15.20
CA VAL A 58 1.44 -1.14 15.48
C VAL A 58 0.42 -2.28 15.55
N GLU A 59 -0.88 -1.96 15.55
CA GLU A 59 -1.99 -2.93 15.64
C GLU A 59 -2.42 -3.44 14.25
N LEU A 60 -1.51 -4.13 13.56
CA LEU A 60 -1.71 -4.60 12.17
C LEU A 60 -2.21 -6.06 12.08
N ALA A 61 -2.53 -6.67 13.22
CA ALA A 61 -2.87 -8.08 13.27
C ALA A 61 -4.20 -8.37 12.54
N ALA A 62 -4.21 -9.41 11.71
CA ALA A 62 -5.41 -9.90 11.06
C ALA A 62 -5.60 -11.41 11.30
N TYR A 63 -6.85 -11.88 11.23
CA TYR A 63 -7.21 -13.29 11.43
C TYR A 63 -7.11 -14.14 10.15
N SER A 64 -6.72 -13.53 9.03
CA SER A 64 -6.60 -14.16 7.72
C SER A 64 -5.41 -13.57 6.97
N ARG A 65 -4.88 -14.32 6.00
CA ARG A 65 -3.80 -13.81 5.13
C ARG A 65 -4.32 -12.66 4.27
N GLU A 66 -5.56 -12.78 3.81
CA GLU A 66 -6.23 -11.80 2.97
C GLU A 66 -6.44 -10.46 3.71
N GLY A 67 -6.68 -10.50 5.03
CA GLY A 67 -6.76 -9.29 5.87
C GLY A 67 -5.42 -8.55 6.05
N LEU A 68 -4.30 -9.15 5.65
CA LEU A 68 -2.98 -8.50 5.62
C LEU A 68 -2.65 -7.87 4.26
N ILE A 69 -3.51 -8.04 3.25
CA ILE A 69 -3.35 -7.38 1.94
C ILE A 69 -4.15 -6.09 1.98
N TRP A 70 -3.45 -4.97 2.02
CA TRP A 70 -4.04 -3.65 2.12
C TRP A 70 -4.11 -3.03 0.74
N ASP A 71 -5.31 -2.63 0.33
CA ASP A 71 -5.55 -1.92 -0.92
C ASP A 71 -5.47 -0.39 -0.72
N MET A 72 -5.65 0.35 -1.82
CA MET A 72 -5.53 1.81 -1.82
C MET A 72 -6.55 2.47 -0.89
N GLU A 73 -7.76 1.94 -0.80
CA GLU A 73 -8.80 2.46 0.09
C GLU A 73 -8.36 2.30 1.55
N SER A 74 -7.81 1.12 1.88
CA SER A 74 -7.32 0.89 3.23
C SER A 74 -6.13 1.74 3.63
N LEU A 75 -5.23 2.03 2.69
CA LEU A 75 -4.07 2.87 2.91
C LEU A 75 -4.44 4.36 3.09
N MET A 76 -5.61 4.78 2.58
CA MET A 76 -6.04 6.18 2.61
C MET A 76 -6.96 6.53 3.78
N GLY A 77 -7.48 5.58 4.56
CA GLY A 77 -8.36 5.94 5.67
C GLY A 77 -8.85 4.85 6.63
N GLU A 78 -9.03 3.60 6.20
CA GLU A 78 -9.60 2.55 7.08
C GLU A 78 -8.92 1.19 6.88
N PRO A 79 -8.34 0.55 7.92
CA PRO A 79 -7.75 -0.77 7.78
C PRO A 79 -8.74 -1.77 7.19
N PRO A 80 -8.30 -2.71 6.33
CA PRO A 80 -9.21 -3.52 5.54
C PRO A 80 -10.13 -4.35 6.46
N PRO A 81 -11.43 -4.48 6.13
CA PRO A 81 -12.34 -5.28 6.92
C PRO A 81 -11.87 -6.75 6.94
N ASP A 82 -11.88 -7.39 8.11
CA ASP A 82 -11.60 -8.82 8.22
C ASP A 82 -12.65 -9.61 7.42
N ARG A 83 -12.26 -10.09 6.23
CA ARG A 83 -13.15 -10.68 5.22
C ARG A 83 -13.70 -12.07 5.60
N ARG A 84 -13.60 -12.51 6.86
CA ARG A 84 -14.21 -13.76 7.36
C ARG A 84 -15.70 -13.68 7.69
N ARG A 85 -16.32 -12.49 7.63
CA ARG A 85 -17.79 -12.33 7.77
C ARG A 85 -18.44 -12.06 6.41
N SER A 86 -18.37 -13.04 5.52
CA SER A 86 -19.25 -13.19 4.35
C SER A 86 -19.92 -14.54 4.38
#